data_AF-A0A537N625-F1
#
_entry.id   AF-A0A537N625-F1
#
_cell.length_a   1.000
_cell.length_b   1.000
_cell.length_c   1.000
_cell.angle_alpha   90.00
_cell.angle_beta   90.00
_cell.angle_gamma   90.00
#
_symmetry.space_group_name_H-M   'P 1'
#
loop_
_entity.id
_entity.type
_entity.pdbx_description
1 polymer ?
#
loop_
_entity_poly.entity_id
_entity_poly.type
_entity_poly.pdbx_seq_one_letter_code
_entity_poly.pdbx_strand_id
1 'polypeptide(L)'
;MIIATFTYVQAPFSVHADLSAGDALMRDSARFHFGFTVPFVAHMGAASVVAAVSCSKGDLGLVPAFEIAGTGAWWNALELAGAPKIIARLPFVERANHPAALPIFVVSRAAPDAMATEVAVWSVRIAGWSSRTALEIGALAEVVAVPDSAFDGAALLISVPHDASIDAVMHAILKSGASVRCSTLVGTHATRYRL
;
A
#
# COMPACT_ATOMS: atom_id res chain seq x y z
N MET A 1 -3.29 39.62 22.88
CA MET A 1 -2.37 38.60 22.34
C MET A 1 -3.13 37.29 22.22
N ILE A 2 -3.64 36.98 21.02
CA ILE A 2 -4.21 35.68 20.65
C ILE A 2 -3.39 35.20 19.46
N ILE A 3 -2.96 33.95 19.54
CA ILE A 3 -1.93 33.29 18.76
C ILE A 3 -2.22 33.37 17.25
N ALA A 4 -1.19 33.67 16.47
CA ALA A 4 -1.14 33.45 15.04
C ALA A 4 -1.30 31.94 14.77
N THR A 5 -2.52 31.47 14.54
CA THR A 5 -2.77 30.10 14.12
C THR A 5 -2.29 29.97 12.69
N PHE A 6 -1.07 29.45 12.56
CA PHE A 6 -0.38 28.99 11.37
C PHE A 6 -1.29 28.87 10.14
N THR A 7 -1.32 29.92 9.32
CA THR A 7 -1.66 29.84 7.90
C THR A 7 -0.52 29.14 7.17
N TYR A 8 -0.47 27.82 7.28
CA TYR A 8 -0.12 27.00 6.13
C TYR A 8 -1.40 26.29 5.75
N VAL A 9 -2.08 26.84 4.74
CA VAL A 9 -3.30 26.27 4.17
C VAL A 9 -3.03 24.80 3.89
N GLN A 10 -3.60 23.90 4.70
CA GLN A 10 -3.81 22.53 4.25
C GLN A 10 -4.67 22.69 3.01
N ALA A 11 -4.07 22.58 1.83
CA ALA A 11 -4.82 22.65 0.58
C ALA A 11 -5.95 21.63 0.70
N PRO A 12 -7.20 22.00 0.37
CA PRO A 12 -8.30 21.07 0.46
C PRO A 12 -7.95 19.84 -0.38
N PHE A 13 -7.97 18.67 0.26
CA PHE A 13 -7.74 17.38 -0.38
C PHE A 13 -8.98 16.52 -0.26
N SER A 14 -9.13 15.59 -1.20
CA SER A 14 -10.16 14.56 -1.21
C SER A 14 -9.53 13.20 -0.91
N VAL A 15 -10.37 12.30 -0.42
CA VAL A 15 -10.03 10.89 -0.19
C VAL A 15 -10.72 10.05 -1.26
N HIS A 16 -9.93 9.47 -2.16
CA HIS A 16 -10.37 8.51 -3.16
C HIS A 16 -10.28 7.11 -2.57
N ALA A 17 -11.37 6.34 -2.59
CA ALA A 17 -11.40 5.05 -1.92
C ALA A 17 -11.92 3.94 -2.84
N ASP A 18 -11.25 2.80 -2.79
CA ASP A 18 -11.65 1.57 -3.48
C ASP A 18 -12.71 0.82 -2.68
N LEU A 19 -13.92 0.73 -3.22
CA LEU A 19 -15.04 0.05 -2.57
C LEU A 19 -15.16 -1.44 -2.92
N SER A 20 -14.28 -1.97 -3.77
CA SER A 20 -14.33 -3.37 -4.24
C SER A 20 -14.14 -4.40 -3.11
N ALA A 21 -13.48 -4.01 -2.02
CA ALA A 21 -13.23 -4.87 -0.86
C ALA A 21 -14.38 -4.86 0.19
N GLY A 22 -15.40 -4.04 -0.02
CA GLY A 22 -16.49 -3.82 0.94
C GLY A 22 -16.72 -2.35 1.21
N ASP A 23 -17.77 -1.80 0.59
CA ASP A 23 -18.12 -0.37 0.66
C ASP A 23 -18.25 0.14 2.11
N ALA A 24 -19.07 -0.54 2.93
CA ALA A 24 -19.33 -0.13 4.30
C ALA A 24 -18.04 -0.05 5.14
N LEU A 25 -17.20 -1.09 5.07
CA LEU A 25 -15.94 -1.16 5.83
C LEU A 25 -14.94 -0.08 5.39
N MET A 26 -14.86 0.19 4.08
CA MET A 26 -13.99 1.24 3.54
C MET A 26 -14.46 2.63 3.98
N ARG A 27 -15.76 2.90 3.94
CA ARG A 27 -16.33 4.18 4.41
C ARG A 27 -16.13 4.39 5.90
N ASP A 28 -16.32 3.34 6.70
CA ASP A 28 -16.12 3.43 8.14
C ASP A 28 -14.64 3.67 8.47
N SER A 29 -13.73 3.05 7.72
CA SER A 29 -12.29 3.33 7.83
C SER A 29 -11.95 4.77 7.45
N ALA A 30 -12.50 5.27 6.34
CA ALA A 30 -12.29 6.65 5.92
C ALA A 30 -12.80 7.65 6.96
N ARG A 31 -14.00 7.44 7.49
CA ARG A 31 -14.58 8.29 8.55
C ARG A 31 -13.78 8.26 9.83
N PHE A 32 -13.32 7.08 10.24
CA PHE A 32 -12.54 6.91 11.46
C PHE A 32 -11.20 7.63 11.38
N HIS A 33 -10.51 7.56 10.23
CA HIS A 33 -9.16 8.10 10.08
C HIS A 33 -9.10 9.55 9.57
N PHE A 34 -10.10 9.99 8.78
CA PHE A 34 -10.09 11.31 8.13
C PHE A 34 -11.29 12.19 8.51
N GLY A 35 -12.22 11.68 9.34
CA GLY A 35 -13.42 12.40 9.74
C GLY A 35 -14.49 12.46 8.65
N PHE A 36 -15.47 13.34 8.85
CA PHE A 36 -16.67 13.46 7.99
C PHE A 36 -16.64 14.68 7.07
N THR A 37 -15.67 15.58 7.24
CA THR A 37 -15.59 16.85 6.51
C THR A 37 -14.75 16.75 5.25
N VAL A 38 -13.88 15.73 5.15
CA VAL A 38 -13.04 15.50 3.98
C VAL A 38 -13.89 14.91 2.85
N PRO A 39 -13.89 15.49 1.64
CA PRO A 39 -14.60 14.95 0.49
C PRO A 39 -14.19 13.49 0.22
N PHE A 40 -15.18 12.61 0.11
CA PHE A 40 -14.97 11.19 -0.16
C PHE A 40 -15.40 10.88 -1.60
N VAL A 41 -14.48 10.36 -2.40
CA VAL A 41 -14.70 9.98 -3.80
C VAL A 41 -14.62 8.46 -3.92
N ALA A 42 -15.72 7.84 -4.34
CA ALA A 42 -15.81 6.40 -4.49
C ALA A 42 -15.25 5.93 -5.83
N HIS A 43 -14.47 4.84 -5.81
CA HIS A 43 -13.94 4.16 -6.97
C HIS A 43 -14.20 2.65 -6.88
N MET A 44 -14.22 2.00 -8.05
CA MET A 44 -14.21 0.54 -8.15
C MET A 44 -12.81 0.09 -8.59
N GLY A 45 -12.07 -0.52 -7.67
CA GLY A 45 -10.73 -1.05 -7.88
C GLY A 45 -9.60 -0.07 -7.56
N ALA A 46 -8.56 -0.59 -6.91
CA ALA A 46 -7.37 0.14 -6.51
C ALA A 46 -6.68 0.89 -7.66
N ALA A 47 -6.70 0.33 -8.89
CA ALA A 47 -6.13 0.99 -10.06
C ALA A 47 -6.82 2.34 -10.38
N SER A 48 -8.14 2.43 -10.20
CA SER A 48 -8.88 3.67 -10.44
C SER A 48 -8.54 4.74 -9.39
N VAL A 49 -8.37 4.33 -8.12
CA VAL A 49 -7.90 5.20 -7.04
C VAL A 49 -6.52 5.75 -7.35
N VAL A 50 -5.56 4.89 -7.72
CA VAL A 50 -4.19 5.31 -8.02
C VAL A 50 -4.14 6.26 -9.22
N ALA A 51 -4.96 6.02 -10.25
CA ALA A 51 -5.07 6.92 -11.39
C ALA A 51 -5.57 8.32 -10.98
N ALA A 52 -6.60 8.38 -10.13
CA ALA A 52 -7.14 9.65 -9.62
C ALA A 52 -6.10 10.42 -8.80
N VAL A 53 -5.42 9.74 -7.86
CA VAL A 53 -4.37 10.35 -7.03
C VAL A 53 -3.18 10.82 -7.88
N SER A 54 -2.81 10.08 -8.93
CA SER A 54 -1.73 10.48 -9.85
C SER A 54 -2.03 11.81 -10.55
N CYS A 55 -3.31 12.08 -10.85
CA CYS A 55 -3.76 13.33 -11.47
C CYS A 55 -3.95 14.48 -10.47
N SER A 56 -3.88 14.23 -9.16
CA SER A 56 -4.18 15.23 -8.12
C SER A 56 -2.94 15.71 -7.37
N LYS A 57 -2.88 17.00 -7.01
CA LYS A 57 -1.73 17.62 -6.31
C LYS A 57 -1.63 17.32 -4.82
N GLY A 58 -2.68 16.79 -4.20
CA GLY A 58 -2.70 16.56 -2.75
C GLY A 58 -3.70 15.53 -2.27
N ASP A 59 -4.46 14.89 -3.15
CA ASP A 59 -5.45 13.89 -2.73
C ASP A 59 -4.79 12.60 -2.21
N LEU A 60 -5.56 11.89 -1.41
CA LEU A 60 -5.17 10.61 -0.82
C LEU A 60 -5.98 9.48 -1.45
N GLY A 61 -5.33 8.34 -1.63
CA GLY A 61 -5.95 7.10 -2.10
C GLY A 61 -6.01 6.08 -0.96
N LEU A 62 -7.16 5.45 -0.77
CA LEU A 62 -7.36 4.31 0.12
C LEU A 62 -7.57 3.06 -0.72
N VAL A 63 -6.63 2.12 -0.62
CA VAL A 63 -6.68 0.85 -1.33
C VAL A 63 -6.50 -0.32 -0.36
N PRO A 64 -7.16 -1.46 -0.58
CA PRO A 64 -7.01 -2.65 0.23
C PRO A 64 -5.53 -3.08 0.29
N ALA A 65 -5.08 -3.46 1.49
CA ALA A 65 -3.73 -3.97 1.70
C ALA A 65 -3.64 -5.51 1.58
N PHE A 66 -4.55 -6.09 0.81
CA PHE A 66 -4.66 -7.51 0.55
C PHE A 66 -5.12 -7.73 -0.90
N GLU A 67 -4.97 -8.96 -1.38
CA GLU A 67 -5.35 -9.31 -2.74
C GLU A 67 -6.89 -9.34 -2.90
N ILE A 68 -7.36 -8.81 -4.03
CA ILE A 68 -8.74 -8.98 -4.47
C ILE A 68 -8.71 -9.64 -5.83
N ALA A 69 -9.36 -10.79 -5.92
CA ALA A 69 -9.39 -11.59 -7.14
C ALA A 69 -9.77 -10.74 -8.36
N GLY A 70 -8.90 -10.74 -9.37
CA GLY A 70 -9.14 -10.07 -10.66
C GLY A 70 -8.77 -8.59 -10.73
N THR A 71 -8.19 -7.98 -9.68
CA THR A 71 -7.78 -6.56 -9.72
C THR A 71 -6.39 -6.32 -10.32
N GLY A 72 -5.58 -7.37 -10.45
CA GLY A 72 -4.21 -7.28 -10.96
C GLY A 72 -3.26 -6.46 -10.07
N ALA A 73 -2.04 -6.25 -10.56
CA ALA A 73 -0.96 -5.57 -9.84
C ALA A 73 -1.06 -4.04 -9.96
N TRP A 74 -2.06 -3.45 -9.29
CA TRP A 74 -2.30 -2.01 -9.31
C TRP A 74 -1.07 -1.18 -8.89
N TRP A 75 -0.21 -1.75 -8.04
CA TRP A 75 1.01 -1.10 -7.54
C TRP A 75 2.10 -0.91 -8.61
N ASN A 76 1.99 -1.55 -9.78
CA ASN A 76 2.88 -1.27 -10.92
C ASN A 76 2.85 0.22 -11.29
N ALA A 77 1.70 0.88 -11.13
CA ALA A 77 1.55 2.31 -11.38
C ALA A 77 2.36 3.19 -10.41
N LEU A 78 2.78 2.65 -9.25
CA LEU A 78 3.59 3.35 -8.26
C LEU A 78 5.09 3.29 -8.56
N GLU A 79 5.54 2.52 -9.54
CA GLU A 79 6.98 2.29 -9.77
C GLU A 79 7.71 3.52 -10.31
N LEU A 80 7.02 4.42 -11.01
CA LEU A 80 7.65 5.61 -11.60
C LEU A 80 8.12 6.60 -10.51
N ALA A 81 9.19 7.34 -10.81
CA ALA A 81 9.79 8.29 -9.85
C ALA A 81 8.82 9.40 -9.39
N GLY A 82 7.93 9.86 -10.27
CA GLY A 82 6.91 10.87 -9.96
C GLY A 82 5.51 10.31 -9.67
N ALA A 83 5.37 8.98 -9.62
CA ALA A 83 4.12 8.34 -9.26
C ALA A 83 3.83 8.52 -7.77
N PRO A 84 2.55 8.45 -7.36
CA PRO A 84 2.23 8.37 -5.94
C PRO A 84 2.89 7.14 -5.30
N LYS A 85 3.08 7.21 -3.99
CA LYS A 85 3.70 6.15 -3.18
C LYS A 85 2.77 5.75 -2.05
N ILE A 86 2.94 4.53 -1.55
CA ILE A 86 2.35 4.12 -0.27
C ILE A 86 3.05 4.93 0.83
N ILE A 87 2.27 5.59 1.69
CA ILE A 87 2.77 6.46 2.76
C ILE A 87 2.32 6.03 4.15
N ALA A 88 1.28 5.19 4.24
CA ALA A 88 0.78 4.65 5.49
C ALA A 88 0.05 3.33 5.29
N ARG A 89 -0.06 2.59 6.40
CA ARG A 89 -0.80 1.34 6.52
C ARG A 89 -1.75 1.47 7.71
N LEU A 90 -3.04 1.30 7.45
CA LEU A 90 -4.11 1.43 8.43
C LEU A 90 -4.79 0.08 8.69
N PRO A 91 -5.30 -0.15 9.92
CA PRO A 91 -5.12 0.70 11.10
C PRO A 91 -3.68 0.61 11.66
N PHE A 92 -3.22 1.66 12.33
CA PHE A 92 -1.91 1.64 13.02
C PHE A 92 -1.90 0.73 14.25
N VAL A 93 -3.06 0.53 14.87
CA VAL A 93 -3.26 -0.33 16.04
C VAL A 93 -4.17 -1.48 15.67
N GLU A 94 -3.64 -2.70 15.70
CA GLU A 94 -4.41 -3.92 15.49
C GLU A 94 -4.97 -4.42 16.82
N ARG A 95 -6.30 -4.43 16.94
CA ARG A 95 -7.03 -5.00 18.09
C ARG A 95 -8.33 -5.64 17.61
N ALA A 96 -8.78 -6.69 18.31
CA ALA A 96 -9.94 -7.51 17.91
C ALA A 96 -11.24 -6.71 17.66
N ASN A 97 -11.44 -5.59 18.36
CA ASN A 97 -12.63 -4.75 18.26
C ASN A 97 -12.33 -3.36 17.65
N HIS A 98 -11.40 -3.29 16.67
CA HIS A 98 -11.12 -2.02 15.99
C HIS A 98 -12.31 -1.63 15.07
N PRO A 99 -12.93 -0.45 15.23
CA PRO A 99 -14.10 -0.05 14.45
C PRO A 99 -13.80 0.13 12.95
N ALA A 100 -12.53 0.34 12.61
CA ALA A 100 -12.01 0.43 11.24
C ALA A 100 -10.92 -0.62 11.04
N ALA A 101 -11.27 -1.90 11.15
CA ALA A 101 -10.31 -3.00 11.09
C ALA A 101 -9.83 -3.33 9.67
N LEU A 102 -10.44 -2.74 8.63
CA LEU A 102 -10.12 -3.04 7.24
C LEU A 102 -8.65 -2.70 6.96
N PRO A 103 -7.83 -3.68 6.56
CA PRO A 103 -6.44 -3.43 6.24
C PRO A 103 -6.30 -2.60 4.95
N ILE A 104 -5.78 -1.37 5.05
CA ILE A 104 -5.74 -0.38 3.96
C ILE A 104 -4.33 0.22 3.82
N PHE A 105 -3.86 0.37 2.58
CA PHE A 105 -2.76 1.27 2.25
C PHE A 105 -3.28 2.66 1.91
N VAL A 106 -2.59 3.68 2.41
CA VAL A 106 -2.78 5.08 2.02
C VAL A 106 -1.74 5.43 0.98
N VAL A 107 -2.20 5.91 -0.17
CA VAL A 107 -1.38 6.28 -1.32
C VAL A 107 -1.46 7.80 -1.51
N SER A 108 -0.32 8.45 -1.73
CA SER A 108 -0.26 9.89 -1.96
C SER A 108 0.93 10.27 -2.85
N ARG A 109 0.82 11.41 -3.54
CA ARG A 109 1.98 12.10 -4.11
C ARG A 109 2.68 12.91 -3.00
N ALA A 110 3.27 12.21 -2.04
CA ALA A 110 4.03 12.85 -0.98
C ALA A 110 5.42 13.28 -1.49
N ALA A 111 5.93 14.37 -0.93
CA ALA A 111 7.34 14.70 -1.07
C ALA A 111 8.20 13.63 -0.36
N PRO A 112 9.36 13.23 -0.92
CA PRO A 112 10.20 12.15 -0.38
C PRO A 112 10.55 12.28 1.12
N ASP A 113 10.61 13.51 1.63
CA ASP A 113 11.05 13.83 2.99
C ASP A 113 10.03 13.50 4.10
N ALA A 114 8.80 13.08 3.75
CA ALA A 114 7.73 12.76 4.71
C ALA A 114 7.49 11.25 4.90
N MET A 115 8.35 10.39 4.34
CA MET A 115 8.17 8.94 4.34
C MET A 115 8.67 8.31 5.65
N ALA A 116 7.80 7.54 6.33
CA ALA A 116 8.20 6.72 7.47
C ALA A 116 9.26 5.68 7.04
N THR A 117 10.22 5.32 7.90
CA THR A 117 11.33 4.42 7.50
C THR A 117 11.25 3.03 8.12
N GLU A 118 10.15 2.70 8.80
CA GLU A 118 10.06 1.44 9.57
C GLU A 118 9.68 0.22 8.73
N VAL A 119 8.87 0.39 7.68
CA VAL A 119 8.51 -0.69 6.76
C VAL A 119 8.63 -0.17 5.33
N ALA A 120 9.44 -0.84 4.52
CA ALA A 120 9.61 -0.54 3.11
C ALA A 120 8.71 -1.44 2.26
N VAL A 121 7.95 -0.84 1.33
CA VAL A 121 7.06 -1.56 0.43
C VAL A 121 7.65 -1.63 -0.96
N TRP A 122 7.86 -2.85 -1.46
CA TRP A 122 8.53 -3.15 -2.72
C TRP A 122 7.57 -3.79 -3.72
N SER A 123 7.55 -3.27 -4.94
CA SER A 123 7.03 -4.00 -6.10
C SER A 123 8.12 -4.92 -6.61
N VAL A 124 7.85 -6.23 -6.68
CA VAL A 124 8.80 -7.23 -7.17
C VAL A 124 8.11 -8.11 -8.20
N ARG A 125 8.73 -8.27 -9.37
CA ARG A 125 8.26 -9.21 -10.39
C ARG A 125 9.16 -10.41 -10.45
N ILE A 126 8.56 -11.60 -10.44
CA ILE A 126 9.29 -12.86 -10.44
C ILE A 126 8.77 -13.80 -11.53
N ALA A 127 9.58 -14.82 -11.84
CA ALA A 127 9.17 -15.99 -12.61
C ALA A 127 9.42 -17.26 -11.81
N GLY A 128 8.64 -18.31 -12.07
CA GLY A 128 8.70 -19.57 -11.32
C GLY A 128 7.98 -19.47 -9.98
N TRP A 129 6.88 -18.71 -9.91
CA TRP A 129 6.08 -18.61 -8.69
C TRP A 129 5.56 -19.98 -8.26
N SER A 130 5.74 -20.31 -6.99
CA SER A 130 5.36 -21.61 -6.41
C SER A 130 4.92 -21.48 -4.96
N SER A 131 4.26 -22.51 -4.43
CA SER A 131 3.89 -22.59 -3.01
C SER A 131 5.13 -22.57 -2.10
N ARG A 132 6.24 -23.15 -2.56
CA ARG A 132 7.53 -23.09 -1.85
C ARG A 132 8.05 -21.65 -1.77
N THR A 133 8.02 -20.93 -2.88
CA THR A 133 8.42 -19.51 -2.90
C THR A 133 7.57 -18.71 -1.94
N ALA A 134 6.23 -18.87 -2.00
CA ALA A 134 5.30 -18.19 -1.11
C ALA A 134 5.57 -18.46 0.37
N LEU A 135 5.85 -19.71 0.74
CA LEU A 135 6.16 -20.10 2.11
C LEU A 135 7.49 -19.48 2.60
N GLU A 136 8.55 -19.55 1.78
CA GLU A 136 9.87 -19.04 2.15
C GLU A 136 9.84 -17.51 2.35
N ILE A 137 9.16 -16.76 1.48
CA ILE A 137 9.08 -15.29 1.62
C ILE A 137 8.07 -14.84 2.68
N GLY A 138 6.98 -15.60 2.88
CA GLY A 138 5.96 -15.28 3.88
C GLY A 138 6.47 -15.38 5.33
N ALA A 139 7.57 -16.10 5.55
CA ALA A 139 8.26 -16.13 6.84
C ALA A 139 9.09 -14.86 7.11
N LEU A 140 9.39 -14.07 6.09
CA LEU A 140 10.27 -12.90 6.17
C LEU A 140 9.51 -11.57 6.07
N ALA A 141 8.39 -11.54 5.34
CA ALA A 141 7.66 -10.31 5.04
C ALA A 141 6.17 -10.57 4.77
N GLU A 142 5.35 -9.52 4.90
CA GLU A 142 3.96 -9.56 4.44
C GLU A 142 3.95 -9.40 2.91
N VAL A 143 3.27 -10.31 2.21
CA VAL A 143 3.30 -10.40 0.75
C VAL A 143 1.87 -10.45 0.22
N VAL A 144 1.57 -9.54 -0.71
CA VAL A 144 0.42 -9.65 -1.62
C VAL A 144 0.95 -10.14 -2.95
N ALA A 145 0.39 -11.22 -3.48
CA ALA A 145 0.82 -11.82 -4.74
C ALA A 145 -0.36 -11.91 -5.71
N VAL A 146 -0.15 -11.44 -6.94
CA VAL A 146 -1.13 -11.59 -8.04
C VAL A 146 -0.46 -12.23 -9.26
N PRO A 147 -1.22 -12.99 -10.08
CA PRO A 147 -0.71 -13.50 -11.34
C PRO A 147 -0.19 -12.36 -12.22
N ASP A 148 1.00 -12.56 -12.79
CA ASP A 148 1.57 -11.67 -13.79
C ASP A 148 1.28 -12.20 -15.21
N SER A 149 1.34 -11.33 -16.22
CA SER A 149 1.04 -11.71 -17.61
C SER A 149 2.05 -12.68 -18.24
N ALA A 150 3.15 -12.98 -17.55
CA ALA A 150 4.16 -13.93 -18.00
C ALA A 150 3.86 -15.34 -17.48
N PHE A 151 4.27 -16.36 -18.24
CA PHE A 151 4.16 -17.76 -17.82
C PHE A 151 4.90 -17.98 -16.48
N ASP A 152 4.20 -18.57 -15.52
CA ASP A 152 4.60 -18.74 -14.11
C ASP A 152 5.10 -17.44 -13.43
N GLY A 153 4.63 -16.29 -13.92
CA GLY A 153 4.96 -14.98 -13.39
C GLY A 153 4.05 -14.57 -12.25
N ALA A 154 4.62 -13.90 -11.25
CA ALA A 154 3.86 -13.22 -10.21
C ALA A 154 4.40 -11.79 -10.02
N ALA A 155 3.47 -10.87 -9.82
CA ALA A 155 3.77 -9.55 -9.30
C ALA A 155 3.50 -9.61 -7.80
N LEU A 156 4.49 -9.18 -7.03
CA LEU A 156 4.47 -9.19 -5.57
C LEU A 156 4.52 -7.75 -5.06
N LEU A 157 3.71 -7.47 -4.05
CA LEU A 157 3.83 -6.29 -3.21
C LEU A 157 4.30 -6.76 -1.83
N ILE A 158 5.54 -6.42 -1.48
CA ILE A 158 6.23 -6.97 -0.30
C ILE A 158 6.45 -5.86 0.70
N SER A 159 5.91 -6.01 1.91
CA SER A 159 6.16 -5.10 3.03
C SER A 159 7.26 -5.66 3.91
N VAL A 160 8.47 -5.10 3.77
CA VAL A 160 9.69 -5.53 4.46
C VAL A 160 9.89 -4.65 5.70
N PRO A 161 9.84 -5.22 6.91
CA PRO A 161 10.08 -4.46 8.14
C PRO A 161 11.57 -4.09 8.27
N HIS A 162 11.87 -3.04 9.03
CA HIS A 162 13.23 -2.48 9.19
C HIS A 162 14.27 -3.46 9.76
N ASP A 163 13.84 -4.47 10.51
CA ASP A 163 14.67 -5.53 11.06
C ASP A 163 14.96 -6.65 10.04
N ALA A 164 14.27 -6.63 8.90
CA ALA A 164 14.53 -7.48 7.73
C ALA A 164 15.19 -6.68 6.60
N SER A 165 15.85 -7.39 5.68
CA SER A 165 16.41 -6.80 4.47
C SER A 165 15.68 -7.31 3.24
N ILE A 166 15.47 -6.41 2.26
CA ILE A 166 14.98 -6.79 0.94
C ILE A 166 15.91 -7.82 0.28
N ASP A 167 17.22 -7.76 0.53
CA ASP A 167 18.19 -8.73 0.00
C ASP A 167 17.94 -10.14 0.52
N ALA A 168 17.52 -10.28 1.78
CA ALA A 168 17.16 -11.58 2.36
C ALA A 168 15.92 -12.16 1.68
N VAL A 169 14.92 -11.31 1.38
CA VAL A 169 13.74 -11.71 0.61
C VAL A 169 14.12 -12.13 -0.81
N MET A 170 14.97 -11.36 -1.50
CA MET A 170 15.45 -11.72 -2.84
C MET A 170 16.22 -13.04 -2.83
N HIS A 171 17.06 -13.26 -1.82
CA HIS A 171 17.79 -14.50 -1.66
C HIS A 171 16.86 -15.70 -1.43
N ALA A 172 15.80 -15.53 -0.63
CA ALA A 172 14.77 -16.55 -0.43
C ALA A 172 14.02 -16.88 -1.74
N ILE A 173 13.68 -15.86 -2.55
CA ILE A 173 13.08 -16.06 -3.88
C ILE A 173 14.00 -16.94 -4.74
N LEU A 174 15.29 -16.61 -4.82
CA LEU A 174 16.26 -17.36 -5.63
C LEU A 174 16.45 -18.80 -5.11
N LYS A 175 16.57 -18.98 -3.80
CA LYS A 175 16.75 -20.30 -3.16
C LYS A 175 15.55 -21.23 -3.38
N SER A 176 14.36 -20.66 -3.51
CA SER A 176 13.14 -21.43 -3.81
C SER A 176 13.05 -21.93 -5.26
N GLY A 177 13.95 -21.46 -6.14
CA GLY A 177 13.97 -21.80 -7.58
C GLY A 177 13.29 -20.77 -8.49
N ALA A 178 12.76 -19.68 -7.92
CA ALA A 178 12.23 -18.56 -8.67
C ALA A 178 13.35 -17.59 -9.09
N SER A 179 13.05 -16.70 -10.03
CA SER A 179 13.96 -15.63 -10.46
C SER A 179 13.31 -14.27 -10.28
N VAL A 180 14.12 -13.26 -9.93
CA VAL A 180 13.68 -11.86 -9.80
C VAL A 180 13.96 -11.14 -11.11
N ARG A 181 12.92 -10.51 -11.68
CA ARG A 181 13.02 -9.73 -12.94
C ARG A 181 13.25 -8.25 -12.69
N CYS A 182 12.54 -7.69 -11.71
CA CYS A 182 12.72 -6.31 -11.27
C CYS A 182 12.27 -6.14 -9.83
N SER A 183 12.78 -5.10 -9.20
CA SER A 183 12.38 -4.66 -7.87
C SER A 183 12.41 -3.14 -7.77
N THR A 184 11.33 -2.55 -7.28
CA THR A 184 11.17 -1.10 -7.18
C THR A 184 10.53 -0.72 -5.85
N LEU A 185 11.08 0.28 -5.18
CA LEU A 185 10.47 0.85 -3.96
C LEU A 185 9.23 1.65 -4.34
N VAL A 186 8.07 1.23 -3.84
CA VAL A 186 6.75 1.82 -4.14
C VAL A 186 6.13 2.53 -2.94
N GLY A 187 6.79 2.50 -1.79
CA GLY A 187 6.41 3.31 -0.64
C GLY A 187 7.00 2.82 0.66
N THR A 188 6.56 3.42 1.74
CA THR A 188 6.89 3.01 3.10
C THR A 188 5.72 3.28 4.04
N HIS A 189 5.74 2.68 5.23
CA HIS A 189 4.78 3.00 6.29
C HIS A 189 5.37 2.69 7.67
N ALA A 190 4.70 3.18 8.72
CA ALA A 190 5.02 2.83 10.10
C ALA A 190 4.63 1.38 10.42
N THR A 191 5.30 0.78 11.39
CA THR A 191 4.97 -0.53 11.94
C THR A 191 3.58 -0.49 12.59
N ARG A 192 2.84 -1.58 12.46
CA ARG A 192 1.55 -1.74 13.17
C ARG A 192 1.80 -2.19 14.60
N TYR A 193 1.15 -1.55 15.56
CA TYR A 193 1.17 -1.97 16.96
C TYR A 193 0.07 -3.00 17.21
N ARG A 194 0.46 -4.21 17.63
CA ARG A 194 -0.49 -5.24 18.09
C ARG A 194 -0.67 -5.12 19.59
N LEU A 195 -1.92 -5.00 20.04
CA LEU A 195 -2.32 -4.95 21.44
C LEU A 195 -3.03 -6.25 21.87
#